data_AF-A0A139R5C1-F1
#
_entry.id   AF-A0A139R5C1-F1
#
_cell.length_a   1.000
_cell.length_b   1.000
_cell.length_c   1.000
_cell.angle_alpha   90.00
_cell.angle_beta   90.00
_cell.angle_gamma   90.00
#
_symmetry.space_group_name_H-M   'P 1'
#
loop_
_entity.id
_entity.type
_entity.pdbx_description
1 polymer ?
#
loop_
_entity_poly.entity_id
_entity_poly.type
_entity_poly.pdbx_seq_one_letter_code
_entity_poly.pdbx_strand_id
1 'polypeptide(L)' 'MAEKLDVASARRKMKSPNIKTRKRALKALHDARKAANNKK' A
#
# COMPACT_ATOMS: atom_id res chain seq x y z
N MET A 1 12.03 -11.46 -1.51
CA MET A 1 12.23 -10.14 -0.85
C MET A 1 11.08 -9.22 -1.25
N ALA A 2 9.90 -9.37 -0.64
CA ALA A 2 8.80 -8.44 -0.91
C ALA A 2 9.10 -7.16 -0.11
N GLU A 3 9.81 -6.24 -0.75
CA GLU A 3 10.10 -4.93 -0.17
C GLU A 3 8.77 -4.33 0.33
N LYS A 4 8.71 -3.98 1.61
CA LYS A 4 7.56 -3.28 2.18
C LYS A 4 7.37 -2.02 1.35
N LEU A 5 6.31 -2.00 0.53
CA LEU A 5 5.98 -0.83 -0.27
C LEU A 5 5.79 0.34 0.70
N ASP A 6 6.70 1.29 0.63
CA ASP A 6 6.59 2.52 1.39
C ASP A 6 5.22 3.17 1.12
N VAL A 7 4.60 3.71 2.18
CA VAL A 7 3.24 4.25 2.15
C VAL A 7 3.14 5.41 1.14
N ALA A 8 4.20 6.23 0.99
CA ALA A 8 4.22 7.31 0.02
C ALA A 8 4.25 6.76 -1.41
N SER A 9 5.00 5.68 -1.65
CA SER A 9 5.01 4.99 -2.94
C SER A 9 3.67 4.34 -3.28
N ALA A 10 2.99 3.73 -2.31
CA ALA A 10 1.64 3.19 -2.48
C ALA A 10 0.63 4.31 -2.85
N ARG A 11 0.70 5.47 -2.19
CA ARG A 11 -0.14 6.64 -2.51
C ARG A 11 0.06 7.13 -3.95
N ARG A 12 1.29 7.14 -4.47
CA ARG A 12 1.55 7.47 -5.89
C ARG A 12 0.95 6.43 -6.84
N LYS A 13 1.10 5.14 -6.52
CA LYS A 13 0.60 4.03 -7.34
C LYS A 13 -0.92 3.95 -7.46
N MET A 14 -1.67 4.57 -6.54
CA MET A 14 -3.13 4.70 -6.65
C MET A 14 -3.57 5.52 -7.88
N LYS A 15 -2.73 6.43 -8.37
CA LYS A 15 -2.98 7.21 -9.59
C LYS A 15 -2.61 6.47 -10.88
N SER A 16 -2.13 5.22 -10.78
CA SER A 16 -1.75 4.44 -11.96
C SER A 16 -2.99 4.03 -12.77
N PRO A 17 -2.92 4.06 -14.11
CA PRO A 17 -4.00 3.55 -14.97
C PRO A 17 -4.15 2.02 -14.85
N ASN A 18 -3.11 1.31 -14.41
CA ASN A 18 -3.13 -0.14 -14.30
C ASN A 18 -3.90 -0.60 -13.05
N ILE A 19 -4.98 -1.36 -13.26
CA ILE A 19 -5.81 -1.91 -12.18
C ILE A 19 -5.03 -2.79 -11.20
N LYS A 20 -4.10 -3.63 -11.67
CA LYS A 20 -3.29 -4.50 -10.80
C LYS A 20 -2.39 -3.67 -9.88
N THR A 21 -1.84 -2.58 -10.41
CA THR A 21 -1.01 -1.63 -9.66
C THR A 21 -1.81 -0.92 -8.57
N ARG A 22 -3.02 -0.42 -8.89
CA ARG A 22 -3.92 0.19 -7.90
C ARG A 22 -4.35 -0.81 -6.81
N LYS A 23 -4.71 -2.04 -7.18
CA LYS A 23 -5.09 -3.09 -6.21
C LYS A 23 -3.96 -3.41 -5.23
N ARG A 24 -2.71 -3.52 -5.72
CA ARG A 24 -1.54 -3.73 -4.86
C ARG A 24 -1.29 -2.53 -3.93
N ALA A 25 -1.43 -1.31 -4.45
CA ALA A 25 -1.30 -0.09 -3.65
C ALA A 25 -2.35 -0.01 -2.54
N LEU A 26 -3.62 -0.31 -2.87
CA LEU A 26 -4.70 -0.36 -1.91
C LEU A 26 -4.41 -1.36 -0.79
N LYS A 27 -3.98 -2.59 -1.14
CA LYS A 27 -3.58 -3.61 -0.16
C LYS A 27 -2.47 -3.12 0.77
N ALA A 28 -1.43 -2.52 0.22
CA ALA A 28 -0.32 -1.98 1.01
C ALA A 28 -0.78 -0.88 1.99
N LEU A 29 -1.70 -0.01 1.59
CA LEU A 29 -2.26 1.02 2.48
C LEU A 29 -3.11 0.42 3.61
N HIS A 30 -3.93 -0.60 3.31
CA HIS A 30 -4.70 -1.31 4.33
C HIS A 30 -3.81 -2.05 5.32
N ASP A 31 -2.78 -2.75 4.82
CA ASP A 31 -1.83 -3.48 5.66
C ASP A 31 -1.05 -2.51 6.57
N ALA A 32 -0.63 -1.35 6.05
CA ALA A 32 0.01 -0.31 6.85
C ALA A 32 -0.92 0.25 7.95
N ARG A 33 -2.20 0.48 7.64
CA ARG A 33 -3.21 0.92 8.62
C ARG A 33 -3.43 -0.14 9.70
N LYS A 34 -3.52 -1.41 9.34
CA LYS A 34 -3.64 -2.52 10.30
C LYS A 34 -2.42 -2.62 11.21
N ALA A 35 -1.21 -2.51 10.64
CA ALA A 35 0.03 -2.53 11.40
C ALA A 35 0.13 -1.34 12.38
N ALA A 36 -0.35 -0.15 12.00
CA ALA A 36 -0.42 1.01 12.89
C ALA A 36 -1.39 0.78 14.06
N ASN A 37 -2.54 0.16 13.80
CA ASN A 37 -3.53 -0.14 14.83
C ASN A 37 -3.08 -1.25 15.79
N ASN A 38 -2.35 -2.25 15.31
CA ASN A 38 -1.88 -3.39 16.13
C ASN A 38 -0.66 -3.04 17.00
N LYS A 39 -0.11 -1.83 16.87
CA LYS A 39 1.01 -1.32 17.67
C LYS A 39 0.55 -0.55 18.92
N LYS A 40 -0.76 -0.46 19.12
CA LYS A 40 -1.42 0.22 20.25
C LYS A 40 -1.94 -0.82 21.22
#